data_AF-A0A454VXY3-F1
#
_entry.id   AF-A0A454VXY3-F1
#
_cell.length_a   1.000
_cell.length_b   1.000
_cell.length_c   1.000
_cell.angle_alpha   90.00
_cell.angle_beta   90.00
_cell.angle_gamma   90.00
#
_symmetry.space_group_name_H-M   'P 1'
#
loop_
_entity.id
_entity.type
_entity.pdbx_description
1 polymer ?
#
loop_
_entity_poly.entity_id
_entity_poly.type
_entity_poly.pdbx_seq_one_letter_code
_entity_poly.pdbx_strand_id
1 'polypeptide(L)' 'MSTSPEIRTLPVPDGLEGERVDAAIARMFGFSRTKAAELAAAGKVQVD' A
#
# COMPACT_ATOMS: atom_id res chain seq x y z
N MET A 1 -25.11 1.48 9.82
CA MET A 1 -24.31 2.60 9.27
C MET A 1 -23.18 1.97 8.47
N SER A 2 -23.27 1.92 7.14
CA SER A 2 -22.22 1.31 6.33
C SER A 2 -21.08 2.32 6.19
N THR A 3 -19.99 2.13 6.92
CA THR A 3 -18.78 2.93 6.78
C THR A 3 -18.06 2.46 5.52
N SER A 4 -18.32 3.13 4.40
CA SER A 4 -17.59 2.87 3.16
C SER A 4 -16.09 3.12 3.41
N PRO A 5 -15.20 2.19 2.98
CA PRO A 5 -13.76 2.40 3.16
C PRO A 5 -13.30 3.63 2.37
N GLU A 6 -12.56 4.52 3.04
CA GLU A 6 -11.98 5.71 2.41
C GLU A 6 -10.71 5.28 1.63
N ILE A 7 -10.73 5.46 0.32
CA ILE A 7 -9.56 5.22 -0.55
C ILE A 7 -8.78 6.52 -0.65
N ARG A 8 -7.48 6.47 -0.33
CA ARG A 8 -6.56 7.60 -0.45
C ARG A 8 -5.53 7.30 -1.52
N THR A 9 -5.49 8.15 -2.54
CA THR A 9 -4.45 8.11 -3.58
C THR A 9 -3.30 9.00 -3.16
N LEU A 10 -2.09 8.45 -3.17
CA LEU A 10 -0.85 9.16 -2.83
C LEU A 10 0.13 8.95 -3.98
N PRO A 11 0.92 9.98 -4.35
CA PRO A 11 1.98 9.81 -5.33
C PRO A 11 3.03 8.84 -4.80
N VAL A 12 3.56 7.98 -5.68
CA VAL A 12 4.67 7.09 -5.35
C VAL A 12 5.95 7.93 -5.27
N PRO A 13 6.70 7.89 -4.15
CA PRO A 13 7.98 8.58 -4.02
C PRO A 13 9.03 8.10 -5.04
N ASP A 14 9.89 9.02 -5.46
CA ASP A 14 11.05 8.71 -6.31
C ASP A 14 11.94 7.64 -5.64
N GLY A 15 12.36 6.64 -6.43
CA GLY A 15 13.16 5.51 -5.94
C GLY A 15 12.36 4.34 -5.35
N LEU A 16 11.03 4.43 -5.33
CA LEU A 16 10.14 3.28 -5.11
C LEU A 16 9.53 2.74 -6.42
N GLU A 17 9.77 3.43 -7.54
CA GLU A 17 9.42 2.92 -8.87
C GLU A 17 10.18 1.63 -9.17
N GLY A 18 9.45 0.58 -9.55
CA GLY A 18 10.01 -0.76 -9.81
C GLY A 18 10.27 -1.60 -8.56
N GLU A 19 10.13 -1.04 -7.35
CA GLU A 19 10.14 -1.83 -6.11
C GLU A 19 8.84 -2.62 -5.97
N ARG A 20 8.90 -3.72 -5.20
CA ARG A 20 7.70 -4.49 -4.88
C ARG A 20 6.73 -3.65 -4.05
N VAL A 21 5.42 -3.84 -4.30
CA VAL A 21 4.36 -3.06 -3.63
C VAL A 21 4.43 -3.16 -2.09
N ASP A 22 4.81 -4.33 -1.57
CA ASP A 22 4.95 -4.57 -0.14
C ASP A 22 6.10 -3.77 0.48
N ALA A 23 7.21 -3.61 -0.23
CA ALA A 23 8.34 -2.79 0.18
C ALA A 23 8.00 -1.28 0.15
N ALA A 24 7.28 -0.84 -0.88
CA ALA A 24 6.83 0.55 -1.00
C ALA A 24 5.88 0.92 0.15
N ILE A 25 4.87 0.10 0.42
CA ILE A 25 3.92 0.30 1.53
C ILE A 25 4.63 0.27 2.89
N ALA A 26 5.56 -0.67 3.09
CA ALA A 26 6.34 -0.75 4.32
C ALA A 26 7.14 0.54 4.59
N ARG A 27 7.73 1.15 3.54
CA ARG A 27 8.46 2.41 3.65
C ARG A 27 7.56 3.62 3.83
N MET A 28 6.45 3.71 3.09
CA MET A 28 5.55 4.87 3.14
C MET A 28 4.74 4.94 4.43
N PHE A 29 4.27 3.79 4.92
CA PHE A 29 3.35 3.73 6.07
C PHE A 29 3.99 3.15 7.34
N GLY A 30 5.26 2.73 7.28
CA GLY A 30 5.96 2.13 8.42
C GLY A 30 5.48 0.73 8.80
N PHE A 31 4.76 0.04 7.91
CA PHE A 31 4.33 -1.35 8.15
C PHE A 31 5.50 -2.34 7.99
N SER A 32 5.37 -3.53 8.59
CA SER A 32 6.27 -4.64 8.26
C SER A 32 6.01 -5.15 6.84
N ARG A 33 7.03 -5.72 6.19
CA ARG A 33 6.89 -6.29 4.83
C ARG A 33 5.78 -7.33 4.76
N THR A 34 5.66 -8.18 5.78
CA THR A 34 4.61 -9.21 5.87
C THR A 34 3.22 -8.60 5.95
N LYS A 35 3.05 -7.55 6.77
CA LYS A 35 1.76 -6.85 6.90
C LYS A 35 1.37 -6.15 5.59
N ALA A 36 2.34 -5.52 4.93
CA ALA A 36 2.13 -4.90 3.64
C ALA A 36 1.71 -5.91 2.57
N ALA A 37 2.36 -7.08 2.52
CA ALA A 37 1.98 -8.17 1.62
C ALA A 37 0.57 -8.71 1.90
N GLU A 38 0.18 -8.87 3.17
CA GLU A 38 -1.19 -9.25 3.55
C GLU A 38 -2.23 -8.24 3.06
N LEU A 39 -1.96 -6.93 3.20
CA LEU A 39 -2.88 -5.88 2.77
C LEU A 39 -3.04 -5.86 1.24
N ALA A 40 -1.93 -6.03 0.51
CA ALA A 40 -1.96 -6.15 -0.94
C ALA A 40 -2.71 -7.41 -1.39
N ALA A 41 -2.45 -8.56 -0.77
CA ALA A 41 -3.14 -9.82 -1.07
C ALA A 41 -4.63 -9.77 -0.74
N ALA A 42 -5.02 -9.00 0.30
CA ALA A 42 -6.41 -8.77 0.67
C ALA A 42 -7.13 -7.76 -0.25
N GLY A 43 -6.47 -7.25 -1.30
CA GLY A 43 -7.06 -6.27 -2.23
C GLY A 43 -7.29 -4.89 -1.60
N LYS A 44 -6.61 -4.58 -0.49
CA LYS A 44 -6.71 -3.27 0.18
C LYS A 44 -5.74 -2.22 -0.38
N VAL A 45 -5.00 -2.60 -1.42
CA VAL A 45 -4.01 -1.77 -2.10
C VAL A 45 -4.33 -1.83 -3.58
N GLN A 46 -4.40 -0.65 -4.20
CA GLN A 46 -4.54 -0.49 -5.63
C GLN A 46 -3.36 0.35 -6.14
N VAL A 47 -2.77 -0.08 -7.26
CA VAL A 47 -1.73 0.66 -7.97
C VAL A 47 -2.31 1.02 -9.33
N ASP A 48 -2.21 2.30 -9.70
CA ASP A 48 -2.61 2.87 -10.99
C ASP A 48 -1.42 3.63 -11.59
#